data_AF-A0A7K1U8K4-F1
#
_entry.id   AF-A0A7K1U8K4-F1
#
_cell.length_a   1.000
_cell.length_b   1.000
_cell.length_c   1.000
_cell.angle_alpha   90.00
_cell.angle_beta   90.00
_cell.angle_gamma   90.00
#
_symmetry.space_group_name_H-M   'P 1'
#
loop_
_entity.id
_entity.type
_entity.pdbx_description
1 polymer ?
#
loop_
_entity_poly.entity_id
_entity_poly.type
_entity_poly.pdbx_seq_one_letter_code
_entity_poly.pdbx_strand_id
1 'polypeptide(L)'
;MLRKSVLEIISFLFILLFVYTAVSKFLDHENFRAVIGQSPLLTRFAPVLAIAVPLAEIAIAILLAVPRYRRAGLYASFAMMMLFTTYIIVLVTLSEKIPCSCGGVISRMTWQQHLYFNIFFVLLALLGMWVHSRQTASGQPIHA
;
A
#
# COMPACT_ATOMS: atom_id res chain seq x y z
N MET A 1 -17.71 -19.33 -8.29
CA MET A 1 -16.29 -19.40 -8.70
C MET A 1 -15.72 -18.01 -9.00
N LEU A 2 -16.33 -17.22 -9.90
CA LEU A 2 -15.83 -15.86 -10.25
C LEU A 2 -15.48 -14.96 -9.04
N ARG A 3 -16.36 -14.87 -8.03
CA ARG A 3 -16.12 -13.97 -6.87
C ARG A 3 -14.87 -14.36 -6.05
N LYS A 4 -14.53 -15.64 -5.98
CA LYS A 4 -13.34 -16.13 -5.26
C LYS A 4 -12.07 -15.75 -6.04
N SER A 5 -12.09 -15.99 -7.35
CA SER A 5 -11.01 -15.60 -8.26
C SER A 5 -10.74 -14.09 -8.22
N VAL A 6 -11.78 -13.24 -8.12
CA VAL A 6 -11.61 -11.79 -7.98
C VAL A 6 -10.86 -11.41 -6.69
N LEU A 7 -11.22 -12.00 -5.54
CA LEU A 7 -10.51 -11.70 -4.28
C LEU A 7 -9.06 -12.19 -4.29
N GLU A 8 -8.79 -13.33 -4.90
CA GLU A 8 -7.44 -13.87 -5.05
C GLU A 8 -6.58 -12.97 -5.93
N ILE A 9 -7.11 -12.53 -7.08
CA ILE A 9 -6.42 -11.59 -7.98
C ILE A 9 -6.13 -10.27 -7.26
N ILE A 10 -7.12 -9.67 -6.58
CA ILE A 10 -6.92 -8.42 -5.85
C ILE A 10 -5.87 -8.60 -4.75
N SER A 11 -5.95 -9.69 -3.98
CA SER A 11 -4.99 -9.96 -2.90
C SER A 11 -3.58 -10.15 -3.47
N PHE A 12 -3.44 -10.88 -4.57
CA PHE A 12 -2.17 -11.10 -5.25
C PHE A 12 -1.54 -9.80 -5.75
N LEU A 13 -2.34 -8.92 -6.37
CA LEU A 13 -1.86 -7.60 -6.82
C LEU A 13 -1.33 -6.74 -5.66
N PHE A 14 -2.03 -6.74 -4.52
CA PHE A 14 -1.55 -6.04 -3.32
C PHE A 14 -0.29 -6.68 -2.73
N ILE A 15 -0.21 -8.01 -2.66
CA ILE A 15 0.98 -8.71 -2.18
C ILE A 15 2.18 -8.35 -3.05
N LEU A 16 2.03 -8.42 -4.38
CA LEU A 16 3.09 -8.07 -5.32
C LEU A 16 3.54 -6.62 -5.11
N LEU A 17 2.58 -5.70 -5.00
CA LEU A 17 2.87 -4.29 -4.75
C LEU A 17 3.67 -4.10 -3.45
N PHE A 18 3.15 -4.56 -2.32
CA PHE A 18 3.77 -4.31 -1.02
C PHE A 18 5.11 -5.02 -0.84
N VAL A 19 5.27 -6.23 -1.36
CA VAL A 19 6.56 -6.93 -1.33
C VAL A 19 7.57 -6.18 -2.19
N TYR A 20 7.18 -5.75 -3.39
CA TYR A 20 8.06 -4.98 -4.27
C TYR A 20 8.50 -3.65 -3.61
N THR A 21 7.56 -2.90 -3.03
CA THR A 21 7.86 -1.63 -2.39
C THR A 21 8.68 -1.80 -1.12
N ALA A 22 8.43 -2.83 -0.31
CA ALA A 22 9.22 -3.11 0.89
C ALA A 22 10.66 -3.50 0.54
N VAL A 23 10.84 -4.43 -0.40
CA VAL A 23 12.17 -4.90 -0.81
C VAL A 23 12.98 -3.74 -1.41
N SER A 24 12.38 -2.94 -2.28
CA SER A 24 13.08 -1.79 -2.87
C SER A 24 13.48 -0.74 -1.83
N LYS A 25 12.66 -0.51 -0.79
CA LYS A 25 13.01 0.38 0.33
C LYS A 25 14.08 -0.21 1.25
N PHE A 26 14.14 -1.52 1.43
CA PHE A 26 15.22 -2.15 2.20
C PHE A 26 16.55 -2.10 1.46
N LEU A 27 16.54 -2.35 0.15
CA LEU A 27 17.74 -2.29 -0.69
C LEU A 27 18.29 -0.86 -0.81
N ASP A 28 17.41 0.14 -0.84
CA ASP A 28 17.77 1.56 -0.97
C ASP A 28 17.36 2.37 0.26
N HIS A 29 17.66 1.83 1.45
CA HIS A 29 17.21 2.38 2.74
C HIS A 29 17.69 3.81 3.00
N GLU A 30 18.97 4.10 2.72
CA GLU A 30 19.55 5.43 2.93
C GLU A 30 18.88 6.49 2.05
N ASN A 31 18.58 6.16 0.79
CA ASN A 31 17.86 7.05 -0.11
C ASN A 31 16.41 7.25 0.35
N PHE A 32 15.71 6.18 0.73
CA PHE A 32 14.35 6.29 1.26
C PHE A 32 14.31 7.18 2.51
N ARG A 33 15.25 6.99 3.43
CA ARG A 33 15.40 7.83 4.63
C ARG A 33 15.71 9.28 4.28
N ALA A 34 16.62 9.53 3.33
CA ALA A 34 16.97 10.88 2.88
C ALA A 34 15.77 11.60 2.27
N VAL A 35 14.98 10.91 1.45
CA VAL A 35 13.77 11.45 0.81
C VAL A 35 12.70 11.79 1.84
N ILE A 36 12.44 10.92 2.82
CA ILE A 36 11.55 11.26 3.94
C ILE A 36 12.11 12.44 4.74
N GLY A 37 13.44 12.48 4.92
CA GLY A 37 14.16 13.55 5.59
C GLY A 37 13.98 14.93 4.95
N GLN A 38 13.77 14.99 3.63
CA GLN A 38 13.50 16.24 2.91
C GLN A 38 12.07 16.74 3.06
N SER A 39 11.13 15.92 3.54
CA SER A 39 9.76 16.35 3.82
C SER A 39 9.71 17.11 5.14
N PRO A 40 9.35 18.41 5.16
CA PRO A 40 9.33 19.22 6.38
C PRO A 40 8.49 18.63 7.52
N LEU A 41 7.45 17.88 7.17
CA LEU A 41 6.54 17.23 8.12
C LEU A 41 7.11 15.96 8.73
N LEU A 42 7.97 15.24 8.00
CA LEU A 42 8.43 13.91 8.37
C LEU A 42 9.92 13.84 8.73
N THR A 43 10.69 14.92 8.56
CA THR A 43 12.15 14.94 8.83
C THR A 43 12.50 14.34 10.20
N ARG A 44 11.74 14.69 11.25
CA ARG A 44 11.97 14.19 12.62
C ARG A 44 11.67 12.69 12.77
N PHE A 45 10.74 12.17 11.98
CA PHE A 45 10.31 10.78 12.02
C PHE A 45 10.98 9.92 10.94
N ALA A 46 11.79 10.51 10.07
CA ALA A 46 12.46 9.85 8.95
C ALA A 46 13.17 8.53 9.32
N PRO A 47 14.00 8.43 10.37
CA PRO A 47 14.65 7.15 10.70
C PRO A 47 13.64 6.08 11.15
N VAL A 48 12.59 6.47 11.86
CA VAL A 48 11.55 5.55 12.33
C VAL A 48 10.69 5.08 11.16
N LEU A 49 10.23 6.00 10.31
CA LEU A 49 9.39 5.71 9.15
C LEU A 49 10.13 4.91 8.08
N ALA A 50 11.44 5.12 7.92
CA ALA A 50 12.27 4.36 6.99
C ALA A 50 12.30 2.85 7.30
N ILE A 51 11.99 2.45 8.53
CA ILE A 51 11.90 1.05 8.97
C ILE A 51 10.44 0.63 9.11
N ALA A 52 9.61 1.47 9.74
CA ALA A 52 8.22 1.14 10.04
C ALA A 52 7.37 0.94 8.77
N VAL A 53 7.61 1.75 7.72
CA VAL A 53 6.85 1.64 6.47
C VAL A 53 7.12 0.30 5.76
N PRO A 54 8.37 -0.09 5.45
CA PRO A 54 8.65 -1.41 4.86
C PRO A 54 8.14 -2.59 5.70
N LEU A 55 8.24 -2.52 7.03
CA LEU A 55 7.72 -3.56 7.91
C LEU A 55 6.21 -3.67 7.84
N ALA A 56 5.50 -2.54 7.81
CA ALA A 56 4.04 -2.52 7.65
C ALA A 56 3.64 -3.09 6.27
N GLU A 57 4.36 -2.76 5.21
CA GLU A 57 4.12 -3.30 3.86
C GLU A 57 4.23 -4.84 3.85
N ILE A 58 5.29 -5.41 4.44
CA ILE A 58 5.47 -6.86 4.58
C ILE A 58 4.36 -7.48 5.43
N ALA A 59 4.02 -6.87 6.56
CA ALA A 59 2.97 -7.38 7.44
C ALA A 59 1.62 -7.44 6.72
N ILE A 60 1.28 -6.41 5.93
CA ILE A 60 0.04 -6.39 5.13
C ILE A 60 0.07 -7.49 4.06
N ALA A 61 1.20 -7.69 3.36
CA ALA A 61 1.35 -8.78 2.41
C ALA A 61 1.13 -10.16 3.05
N ILE A 62 1.66 -10.39 4.25
CA ILE A 62 1.44 -11.65 5.00
C ILE A 62 -0.04 -11.81 5.37
N LEU A 63 -0.70 -10.76 5.86
CA LEU A 63 -2.13 -10.79 6.19
C LEU A 63 -3.01 -11.12 4.97
N LEU A 64 -2.64 -10.66 3.78
CA LEU A 64 -3.35 -10.97 2.53
C LEU A 64 -3.08 -12.38 2.02
N ALA A 65 -1.88 -12.91 2.24
CA ALA A 65 -1.48 -14.24 1.81
C ALA A 65 -2.24 -15.33 2.57
N VAL A 66 -2.52 -15.12 3.86
CA VAL A 66 -3.25 -16.07 4.70
C VAL A 66 -4.77 -15.86 4.54
N PRO A 67 -5.54 -16.83 4.00
CA PRO A 67 -6.97 -16.66 3.73
C PRO A 67 -7.79 -16.21 4.95
N ARG A 68 -7.43 -16.71 6.14
CA ARG A 68 -8.06 -16.36 7.42
C ARG A 68 -7.94 -14.87 7.77
N TYR A 69 -6.83 -14.23 7.39
CA TYR A 69 -6.55 -12.82 7.71
C TYR A 69 -6.81 -11.87 6.54
N ARG A 70 -7.23 -12.38 5.38
CA ARG A 70 -7.41 -11.59 4.15
C ARG A 70 -8.33 -10.39 4.33
N ARG A 71 -9.37 -10.48 5.17
CA ARG A 71 -10.23 -9.34 5.51
C ARG A 71 -9.43 -8.22 6.18
N ALA A 72 -8.68 -8.54 7.23
CA ALA A 72 -7.82 -7.59 7.92
C ALA A 72 -6.75 -7.02 6.98
N GLY A 73 -6.15 -7.87 6.15
CA GLY A 73 -5.22 -7.46 5.10
C GLY A 73 -5.82 -6.43 4.14
N LEU A 74 -7.05 -6.65 3.64
CA LEU A 74 -7.73 -5.70 2.74
C LEU A 74 -8.00 -4.33 3.39
N TYR A 75 -8.43 -4.30 4.66
CA TYR A 75 -8.62 -3.04 5.40
C TYR A 75 -7.28 -2.33 5.63
N ALA A 76 -6.23 -3.08 5.98
CA ALA A 76 -4.90 -2.51 6.18
C ALA A 76 -4.32 -1.97 4.86
N SER A 77 -4.51 -2.68 3.74
CA SER A 77 -4.14 -2.21 2.40
C SER A 77 -4.86 -0.91 2.03
N PHE A 78 -6.17 -0.84 2.28
CA PHE A 78 -6.95 0.37 2.04
C PHE A 78 -6.41 1.54 2.87
N ALA A 79 -6.20 1.34 4.18
CA ALA A 79 -5.67 2.36 5.07
C ALA A 79 -4.27 2.84 4.63
N MET A 80 -3.39 1.92 4.24
CA MET A 80 -2.04 2.24 3.78
C MET A 80 -2.06 3.04 2.47
N MET A 81 -2.89 2.64 1.50
CA MET A 81 -3.03 3.36 0.23
C MET A 81 -3.65 4.74 0.43
N MET A 82 -4.64 4.88 1.32
CA MET A 82 -5.19 6.18 1.70
C MET A 82 -4.12 7.06 2.33
N LEU A 83 -3.32 6.52 3.26
CA LEU A 83 -2.25 7.27 3.92
C LEU A 83 -1.21 7.78 2.91
N PHE A 84 -0.75 6.94 1.99
CA PHE A 84 0.17 7.35 0.93
C PHE A 84 -0.44 8.38 -0.02
N THR A 85 -1.72 8.24 -0.36
CA THR A 85 -2.46 9.21 -1.19
C THR A 85 -2.54 10.57 -0.51
N THR A 86 -2.98 10.61 0.75
CA THR A 86 -3.04 11.85 1.53
C THR A 86 -1.67 12.48 1.70
N TYR A 87 -0.63 11.68 1.95
CA TYR A 87 0.74 12.17 2.04
C TYR A 87 1.20 12.88 0.76
N ILE A 88 0.96 12.29 -0.42
CA ILE A 88 1.30 12.91 -1.70
C ILE A 88 0.56 14.24 -1.87
N ILE A 89 -0.75 14.26 -1.59
CA ILE A 89 -1.57 15.47 -1.72
C ILE A 89 -1.02 16.59 -0.83
N VAL A 90 -0.74 16.29 0.45
CA VAL A 90 -0.19 17.25 1.41
C VAL A 90 1.20 17.73 0.99
N LEU A 91 2.04 16.84 0.47
CA LEU A 91 3.38 17.20 0.02
C LEU A 91 3.34 18.15 -1.17
N VAL A 92 2.47 17.88 -2.14
CA VAL A 92 2.27 18.71 -3.35
C VAL A 92 1.69 20.08 -3.00
N THR A 93 0.82 20.18 -2.00
CA THR A 93 0.24 21.48 -1.61
C THR A 93 1.18 22.35 -0.78
N LEU A 94 2.17 21.76 -0.10
CA LEU A 94 3.08 22.48 0.80
C LEU A 94 4.47 22.74 0.21
N SER A 95 4.87 22.06 -0.87
CA SER A 95 6.25 22.10 -1.39
C SER A 95 6.33 22.44 -2.88
N GLU A 96 7.17 23.41 -3.24
CA GLU A 96 7.47 23.74 -4.65
C GLU A 96 8.37 22.70 -5.35
N LYS A 97 9.09 21.89 -4.57
CA LYS A 97 9.91 20.76 -5.06
C LYS A 97 9.49 19.48 -4.35
N ILE A 98 9.09 18.47 -5.11
CA ILE A 98 8.46 17.26 -4.60
C ILE A 98 9.45 16.09 -4.68
N PRO A 99 10.13 15.72 -3.58
CA PRO A 99 10.92 14.50 -3.56
C PRO A 99 9.98 13.31 -3.33
N CYS A 100 9.46 12.70 -4.41
CA CYS A 100 8.73 11.44 -4.29
C CYS A 100 9.65 10.25 -4.55
N SER A 101 9.98 9.49 -3.51
CA SER A 101 10.60 8.17 -3.65
C SER A 101 9.87 7.19 -2.77
N CYS A 102 8.92 6.47 -3.36
CA CYS A 102 8.25 5.35 -2.71
C CYS A 102 9.02 4.01 -2.91
N GLY A 103 10.21 4.05 -3.55
CA GLY A 103 11.12 2.94 -3.80
C GLY A 103 11.14 2.44 -5.26
N GLY A 104 12.27 1.87 -5.71
CA GLY A 104 12.36 1.08 -6.95
C GLY A 104 11.97 1.81 -8.25
N VAL A 105 11.22 1.13 -9.14
CA VAL A 105 10.67 1.71 -10.38
C VAL A 105 9.61 2.77 -10.08
N ILE A 106 8.96 2.64 -8.93
CA ILE A 106 7.91 3.55 -8.48
C ILE A 106 8.52 4.94 -8.24
N SER A 107 9.74 5.05 -7.71
CA SER A 107 10.41 6.37 -7.56
C SER A 107 10.61 7.16 -8.87
N ARG A 108 10.46 6.54 -10.04
CA ARG A 108 10.57 7.20 -11.35
C ARG A 108 9.24 7.79 -11.86
N MET A 109 8.12 7.55 -11.19
CA MET A 109 6.83 8.12 -11.59
C MET A 109 6.72 9.58 -11.19
N THR A 110 5.98 10.37 -11.96
CA THR A 110 5.57 11.71 -11.54
C THR A 110 4.60 11.63 -10.37
N TRP A 111 4.48 12.70 -9.59
CA TRP A 111 3.54 12.75 -8.46
C TRP A 111 2.07 12.50 -8.89
N GLN A 112 1.69 12.93 -10.10
CA GLN A 112 0.37 12.66 -10.68
C GLN A 112 0.18 11.18 -10.97
N GLN A 113 1.17 10.54 -11.59
CA GLN A 113 1.14 9.11 -11.88
C GLN A 113 1.04 8.29 -10.58
N HIS A 114 1.80 8.65 -9.54
CA HIS A 114 1.66 8.03 -8.21
C HIS A 114 0.27 8.21 -7.60
N LEU A 115 -0.31 9.40 -7.72
CA LEU A 115 -1.62 9.67 -7.18
C LEU A 115 -2.68 8.80 -7.87
N TYR A 116 -2.67 8.72 -9.20
CA TYR A 116 -3.57 7.84 -9.96
C TYR A 116 -3.34 6.37 -9.62
N PHE A 117 -2.09 5.95 -9.50
CA PHE A 117 -1.73 4.59 -9.10
C PHE A 117 -2.32 4.24 -7.73
N ASN A 118 -2.13 5.07 -6.72
CA ASN A 118 -2.67 4.83 -5.39
C ASN A 118 -4.21 4.84 -5.40
N ILE A 119 -4.85 5.78 -6.10
CA ILE A 119 -6.32 5.82 -6.22
C ILE A 119 -6.85 4.53 -6.85
N PHE A 120 -6.20 4.02 -7.90
CA PHE A 120 -6.55 2.74 -8.51
C PHE A 120 -6.52 1.60 -7.47
N PHE A 121 -5.47 1.51 -6.66
CA PHE A 121 -5.39 0.51 -5.61
C PHE A 121 -6.42 0.75 -4.48
N VAL A 122 -6.73 1.99 -4.12
CA VAL A 122 -7.84 2.31 -3.18
C VAL A 122 -9.16 1.73 -3.69
N LEU A 123 -9.48 1.93 -4.97
CA LEU A 123 -10.70 1.39 -5.59
C LEU A 123 -10.69 -0.15 -5.63
N LEU A 124 -9.54 -0.77 -5.91
CA LEU A 124 -9.39 -2.23 -5.82
C LEU A 124 -9.61 -2.77 -4.40
N ALA A 125 -9.12 -2.08 -3.37
CA ALA A 125 -9.37 -2.48 -1.99
C ALA A 125 -10.87 -2.37 -1.63
N LEU A 126 -11.54 -1.28 -2.05
CA LEU A 126 -12.99 -1.12 -1.87
C LEU A 126 -13.77 -2.25 -2.56
N LEU A 127 -13.40 -2.59 -3.80
CA LEU A 127 -13.99 -3.71 -4.53
C LEU A 127 -13.75 -5.04 -3.80
N GLY A 128 -12.53 -5.29 -3.33
CA GLY A 128 -12.19 -6.48 -2.54
C GLY A 128 -13.03 -6.59 -1.27
N MET A 129 -13.17 -5.50 -0.52
CA MET A 129 -14.01 -5.48 0.69
C MET A 129 -15.49 -5.72 0.39
N TRP A 130 -16.01 -5.13 -0.70
CA TRP A 130 -17.40 -5.33 -1.12
C TRP A 130 -17.67 -6.76 -1.58
N VAL A 131 -16.77 -7.36 -2.35
CA VAL A 131 -16.90 -8.77 -2.78
C VAL A 131 -16.80 -9.71 -1.57
N HIS A 132 -15.91 -9.41 -0.61
CA HIS A 132 -15.73 -10.21 0.59
C HIS A 132 -16.98 -10.18 1.49
N SER A 133 -17.58 -9.00 1.73
CA SER A 133 -18.79 -8.88 2.57
C SER A 133 -19.98 -9.65 1.99
N ARG A 134 -20.10 -9.67 0.65
CA ARG A 134 -21.12 -10.46 -0.05
C ARG A 134 -20.91 -11.96 0.09
N GLN A 135 -19.67 -12.45 0.20
CA GLN A 135 -19.39 -13.86 0.43
C GLN A 135 -19.77 -14.30 1.86
N THR A 136 -19.47 -13.46 2.85
CA THR A 136 -19.87 -13.71 4.25
C THR A 136 -21.40 -13.74 4.40
N ALA A 137 -22.12 -12.84 3.72
CA ALA A 137 -23.59 -12.79 3.77
C ALA A 137 -24.28 -13.97 3.05
N SER A 138 -23.64 -14.60 2.06
CA SER A 138 -24.21 -15.74 1.32
C SER A 138 -23.97 -17.10 1.98
N GLY A 139 -23.46 -17.14 3.22
CA GLY A 139 -23.24 -18.40 3.96
C GLY A 139 -22.25 -19.35 3.30
N GLN A 140 -21.47 -18.89 2.31
CA GLN A 140 -20.48 -19.73 1.64
C GLN A 140 -19.28 -19.90 2.59
N PRO A 141 -19.00 -21.12 3.08
CA PRO A 141 -17.89 -21.35 3.99
C PRO A 141 -16.58 -20.87 3.36
N ILE A 142 -15.89 -20.02 4.12
CA ILE A 142 -14.49 -19.68 3.94
C ILE A 142 -13.73 -20.94 4.40
N HIS A 143 -13.79 -22.01 3.61
CA HIS A 143 -13.08 -23.26 3.89
C HIS A 143 -11.57 -22.95 3.94
N ALA A 144 -10.96 -23.14 5.12
CA ALA A 144 -10.40 -24.41 5.60
C ALA A 144 -9.06 -24.66 4.92
#